data_AF-A0A1J5PX27-F1
#
_entry.id   AF-A0A1J5PX27-F1
#
_cell.length_a   1.000
_cell.length_b   1.000
_cell.length_c   1.000
_cell.angle_alpha   90.00
_cell.angle_beta   90.00
_cell.angle_gamma   90.00
#
_symmetry.space_group_name_H-M   'P 1'
#
loop_
_entity.id
_entity.type
_entity.pdbx_description
1 polymer ?
#
loop_
_entity_poly.entity_id
_entity_poly.type
_entity_poly.pdbx_seq_one_letter_code
_entity_poly.pdbx_strand_id
1 'polypeptide(L)'
;MLALVRGASTVLVTTASTAGASGAEPAPAASANPPNPIGGVRHASESLVPRRAVLGFRQASAPAGAVLLASGDAAQLAAIASARAAGVSVLVVPGGDPRSTPGVIDALARSAPSSVLALGADFGTDGVLAGRVATAATGVQLPGGGQTIEPGKRYVALYGTPGSPSLGLLGEQDVPATIARADAMAAPYRALTPDVVIPTVEIIATVASGGPGADGNYSNERPVASLRPLVDAARAAGDYVVLDLQPGRTDFLTQARQYTELLALPDVGLALDPEWRLGPDQVHLRQIGSVSVDEVNGVAAWLADLTRARALPQKLLVVHEFSVGMVPGIDRLDTSHDELAVLIHVDGQGAQPDKAGTWATLRASAPQVRWWGWKNFVDEDHPMLDPTQTCQVQPTPDLVTYQ
;
A
#
# COMPACT_ATOMS: atom_id res chain seq x y z
N MET A 1 0.13 1.17 -30.49
CA MET A 1 0.67 -0.21 -30.53
C MET A 1 -0.25 -1.07 -29.69
N LEU A 2 -0.72 -2.20 -30.25
CA LEU A 2 -1.86 -3.01 -29.79
C LEU A 2 -1.91 -3.24 -28.26
N ALA A 3 -2.95 -2.73 -27.60
CA ALA A 3 -3.30 -3.12 -26.23
C ALA A 3 -4.08 -4.44 -26.29
N LEU A 4 -3.44 -5.54 -25.88
CA LEU A 4 -4.17 -6.77 -25.55
C LEU A 4 -5.01 -6.48 -24.32
N VAL A 5 -6.31 -6.26 -24.50
CA VAL A 5 -7.28 -6.33 -23.40
C VAL A 5 -7.36 -7.81 -23.00
N ARG A 6 -6.61 -8.19 -21.96
CA ARG A 6 -6.80 -9.51 -21.31
C ARG A 6 -8.23 -9.53 -20.76
N GLY A 7 -9.00 -10.55 -21.11
CA GLY A 7 -10.38 -10.71 -20.64
C GLY A 7 -10.42 -10.72 -19.11
N ALA A 8 -11.39 -9.98 -18.55
CA ALA A 8 -11.58 -9.92 -17.10
C ALA A 8 -11.88 -11.32 -16.54
N SER A 9 -11.12 -11.74 -15.53
CA SER A 9 -11.42 -12.97 -14.78
C SER A 9 -12.73 -12.80 -14.02
N THR A 10 -13.56 -13.84 -13.99
CA THR A 10 -14.77 -13.83 -13.16
C THR A 10 -14.38 -13.92 -11.69
N VAL A 11 -14.82 -12.97 -10.87
CA VAL A 11 -14.53 -12.90 -9.43
C VAL A 11 -15.82 -13.03 -8.63
N LEU A 12 -15.80 -13.86 -7.58
CA LEU A 12 -16.93 -14.05 -6.67
C LEU A 12 -16.43 -14.08 -5.21
N VAL A 13 -17.04 -13.29 -4.33
CA VAL A 13 -16.82 -13.36 -2.88
C VAL A 13 -18.01 -14.07 -2.21
N THR A 14 -17.72 -15.08 -1.39
CA THR A 14 -18.76 -15.81 -0.62
C THR A 14 -18.51 -15.75 0.88
N THR A 15 -19.56 -15.47 1.66
CA THR A 15 -19.56 -15.55 3.12
C THR A 15 -20.08 -16.90 3.57
N ALA A 16 -19.35 -17.63 4.42
CA ALA A 16 -19.86 -18.84 5.04
C ALA A 16 -20.90 -18.45 6.12
N SER A 17 -22.18 -18.70 5.86
CA SER A 17 -23.22 -18.61 6.90
C SER A 17 -23.18 -19.86 7.76
N THR A 18 -22.98 -19.70 9.07
CA THR A 18 -23.15 -20.79 10.04
C THR A 18 -24.64 -21.11 10.16
N ALA A 19 -25.07 -22.24 9.61
CA ALA A 19 -26.40 -22.76 9.87
C ALA A 19 -26.46 -23.26 11.34
N GLY A 20 -27.18 -22.52 12.18
CA GLY A 20 -27.41 -22.87 13.58
C GLY A 20 -28.23 -24.16 13.72
N ALA A 21 -27.70 -25.14 14.44
CA ALA A 21 -28.45 -26.32 14.88
C ALA A 21 -29.22 -25.97 16.16
N SER A 22 -30.54 -25.86 16.05
CA SER A 22 -31.45 -25.66 17.17
C SER A 22 -31.65 -26.94 18.00
N GLY A 23 -31.51 -26.75 19.31
CA GLY A 23 -31.94 -27.56 20.46
C GLY A 23 -32.70 -28.87 20.27
N ALA A 24 -32.20 -29.92 20.92
CA ALA A 24 -33.01 -30.98 21.52
C ALA A 24 -32.47 -31.29 22.93
N GLU A 25 -33.34 -31.11 23.91
CA GLU A 25 -33.17 -31.27 25.36
C GLU A 25 -33.04 -32.76 25.76
N PRO A 26 -32.25 -33.13 26.80
CA PRO A 26 -32.30 -34.48 27.38
C PRO A 26 -32.90 -34.50 28.79
N ALA A 27 -33.72 -35.52 29.08
CA ALA A 27 -34.22 -35.86 30.42
C ALA A 27 -33.99 -37.37 30.70
N PRO A 28 -34.05 -37.86 31.95
CA PRO A 28 -32.90 -37.97 32.85
C PRO A 28 -32.55 -39.42 33.27
N ALA A 29 -31.45 -39.55 34.01
CA ALA A 29 -30.88 -40.80 34.52
C ALA A 29 -31.66 -41.40 35.73
N ALA A 30 -31.64 -42.74 35.85
CA ALA A 30 -31.94 -43.45 37.09
C ALA A 30 -30.96 -44.63 37.32
N SER A 31 -30.67 -44.89 38.60
CA SER A 31 -29.52 -45.56 39.20
C SER A 31 -29.68 -47.08 39.43
N ALA A 32 -28.54 -47.76 39.63
CA ALA A 32 -28.22 -49.18 39.85
C ALA A 32 -28.99 -49.90 41.00
N ASN A 33 -29.05 -51.26 41.15
CA ASN A 33 -27.95 -52.25 41.31
C ASN A 33 -28.50 -53.76 41.43
N PRO A 34 -27.71 -54.86 41.70
CA PRO A 34 -27.55 -56.13 40.92
C PRO A 34 -28.06 -57.43 41.67
N PRO A 35 -27.61 -58.73 41.49
CA PRO A 35 -26.61 -59.38 40.59
C PRO A 35 -27.00 -60.77 39.91
N ASN A 36 -26.06 -61.25 39.06
CA ASN A 36 -25.80 -62.55 38.35
C ASN A 36 -26.32 -63.90 38.95
N PRO A 37 -26.38 -65.06 38.22
CA PRO A 37 -25.35 -65.55 37.26
C PRO A 37 -25.75 -66.44 36.02
N ILE A 38 -24.83 -66.46 35.05
CA ILE A 38 -24.31 -67.58 34.20
C ILE A 38 -25.30 -68.49 33.44
N GLY A 39 -25.13 -68.55 32.11
CA GLY A 39 -25.43 -69.77 31.36
C GLY A 39 -25.58 -69.61 29.84
N GLY A 40 -24.46 -69.60 29.10
CA GLY A 40 -24.31 -70.13 27.72
C GLY A 40 -25.13 -69.51 26.59
N VAL A 41 -24.47 -69.20 25.47
CA VAL A 41 -24.76 -69.72 24.11
C VAL A 41 -23.93 -68.94 23.08
N ARG A 42 -23.06 -69.69 22.39
CA ARG A 42 -22.53 -69.56 21.02
C ARG A 42 -22.57 -68.16 20.36
N HIS A 43 -21.39 -67.61 20.10
CA HIS A 43 -21.20 -66.49 19.16
C HIS A 43 -21.59 -66.90 17.73
N ALA A 44 -22.80 -66.54 17.31
CA ALA A 44 -23.06 -66.22 15.92
C ALA A 44 -22.66 -64.76 15.73
N SER A 45 -21.52 -64.51 15.07
CA SER A 45 -21.14 -63.17 14.65
C SER A 45 -21.98 -62.75 13.44
N GLU A 46 -23.26 -62.46 13.65
CA GLU A 46 -24.01 -61.64 12.71
C GLU A 46 -23.60 -60.18 12.92
N SER A 47 -22.73 -59.72 12.02
CA SER A 47 -22.39 -58.31 11.87
C SER A 47 -23.63 -57.54 11.41
N LEU A 48 -24.44 -57.09 12.37
CA LEU A 48 -25.57 -56.19 12.19
C LEU A 48 -25.13 -54.71 12.21
N VAL A 49 -24.02 -54.39 11.55
CA VAL A 49 -23.74 -53.00 11.18
C VAL A 49 -24.23 -52.84 9.74
N PRO A 50 -25.35 -52.14 9.48
CA PRO A 50 -25.67 -51.78 8.12
C PRO A 50 -24.49 -50.95 7.60
N ARG A 51 -23.75 -51.49 6.62
CA ARG A 51 -22.86 -50.69 5.80
C ARG A 51 -23.75 -49.63 5.18
N ARG A 52 -23.83 -48.45 5.80
CA ARG A 52 -24.38 -47.26 5.15
C ARG A 52 -23.65 -47.18 3.82
N ALA A 53 -24.39 -47.39 2.73
CA ALA A 53 -23.88 -47.16 1.41
C ALA A 53 -23.31 -45.74 1.43
N VAL A 54 -21.97 -45.63 1.34
CA VAL A 54 -21.34 -44.34 1.10
C VAL A 54 -21.92 -43.92 -0.24
N LEU A 55 -22.81 -42.92 -0.23
CA LEU A 55 -23.39 -42.35 -1.44
C LEU A 55 -22.22 -42.13 -2.40
N GLY A 56 -22.32 -42.70 -3.61
CA GLY A 56 -21.24 -42.62 -4.59
C GLY A 56 -20.85 -41.16 -4.80
N PHE A 57 -19.66 -40.78 -4.31
CA PHE A 57 -19.16 -39.44 -4.48
C PHE A 57 -18.63 -39.32 -5.91
N ARG A 58 -19.38 -38.63 -6.76
CA ARG A 58 -18.86 -38.19 -8.05
C ARG A 58 -18.14 -36.86 -7.81
N GLN A 59 -16.82 -36.89 -7.89
CA GLN A 59 -16.00 -35.69 -7.84
C GLN A 59 -16.49 -34.72 -8.93
N ALA A 60 -16.86 -33.51 -8.53
CA ALA A 60 -17.15 -32.44 -9.48
C ALA A 60 -15.86 -32.13 -10.26
N SER A 61 -15.98 -31.95 -11.57
CA SER A 61 -14.85 -31.52 -12.40
C SER A 61 -14.36 -30.17 -11.88
N ALA A 62 -13.04 -30.00 -11.72
CA ALA A 62 -12.46 -28.69 -11.45
C ALA A 62 -12.90 -27.73 -12.57
N PRO A 63 -13.46 -26.55 -12.26
CA PRO A 63 -13.57 -25.51 -13.26
C PRO A 63 -12.15 -25.19 -13.75
N ALA A 64 -11.90 -25.35 -15.05
CA ALA A 64 -10.59 -25.13 -15.64
C ALA A 64 -10.14 -23.69 -15.36
N GLY A 65 -8.89 -23.52 -14.89
CA GLY A 65 -8.32 -22.20 -14.63
C GLY A 65 -8.87 -21.48 -13.39
N ALA A 66 -9.54 -22.19 -12.47
CA ALA A 66 -10.03 -21.61 -11.23
C ALA A 66 -8.97 -21.60 -10.11
N VAL A 67 -8.90 -20.49 -9.37
CA VAL A 67 -8.14 -20.35 -8.13
C VAL A 67 -9.07 -19.96 -6.99
N LEU A 68 -8.86 -20.56 -5.83
CA LEU A 68 -9.52 -20.19 -4.58
C LEU A 68 -8.56 -19.35 -3.73
N LEU A 69 -8.99 -18.17 -3.32
CA LEU A 69 -8.35 -17.36 -2.29
C LEU A 69 -9.06 -17.60 -0.95
N ALA A 70 -8.28 -17.84 0.10
CA ALA A 70 -8.81 -18.04 1.44
C ALA A 70 -8.00 -17.19 2.43
N SER A 71 -8.64 -16.59 3.43
CA SER A 71 -7.92 -15.79 4.42
C SER A 71 -7.13 -16.63 5.42
N GLY A 72 -7.42 -17.93 5.49
CA GLY A 72 -6.76 -18.88 6.39
C GLY A 72 -7.51 -19.08 7.72
N ASP A 73 -8.70 -18.50 7.84
CA ASP A 73 -9.59 -18.73 8.98
C ASP A 73 -9.94 -20.23 9.13
N ALA A 74 -9.94 -20.73 10.37
CA ALA A 74 -10.29 -22.12 10.68
C ALA A 74 -11.69 -22.52 10.18
N ALA A 75 -12.65 -21.57 10.14
CA ALA A 75 -13.98 -21.78 9.59
C ALA A 75 -13.96 -22.13 8.09
N GLN A 76 -12.90 -21.76 7.36
CA GLN A 76 -12.75 -22.02 5.93
C GLN A 76 -12.17 -23.41 5.64
N LEU A 77 -11.72 -24.17 6.65
CA LEU A 77 -11.02 -25.45 6.46
C LEU A 77 -11.81 -26.47 5.62
N ALA A 78 -13.11 -26.60 5.84
CA ALA A 78 -13.96 -27.53 5.08
C ALA A 78 -14.07 -27.12 3.60
N ALA A 79 -14.20 -25.82 3.32
CA ALA A 79 -14.26 -25.29 1.96
C ALA A 79 -12.91 -25.42 1.24
N ILE A 80 -11.80 -25.11 1.93
CA ILE A 80 -10.43 -25.31 1.43
C ILE A 80 -10.18 -26.77 1.09
N ALA A 81 -10.54 -27.70 1.98
CA ALA A 81 -10.38 -29.14 1.77
C ALA A 81 -11.20 -29.62 0.57
N SER A 82 -12.44 -29.14 0.43
CA SER A 82 -13.32 -29.45 -0.69
C SER A 82 -12.76 -28.94 -2.03
N ALA A 83 -12.24 -27.71 -2.06
CA ALA A 83 -11.63 -27.13 -3.26
C ALA A 83 -10.37 -27.90 -3.69
N ARG A 84 -9.49 -28.25 -2.75
CA ARG A 84 -8.32 -29.09 -3.02
C ARG A 84 -8.72 -30.47 -3.52
N ALA A 85 -9.72 -31.11 -2.89
CA ALA A 85 -10.26 -32.39 -3.35
C ALA A 85 -10.89 -32.30 -4.74
N ALA A 86 -11.42 -31.14 -5.14
CA ALA A 86 -11.91 -30.86 -6.48
C ALA A 86 -10.80 -30.48 -7.48
N GLY A 87 -9.53 -30.43 -7.07
CA GLY A 87 -8.40 -30.07 -7.93
C GLY A 87 -8.22 -28.56 -8.17
N VAL A 88 -8.88 -27.71 -7.38
CA VAL A 88 -8.75 -26.25 -7.46
C VAL A 88 -7.51 -25.80 -6.67
N SER A 89 -6.67 -24.96 -7.28
CA SER A 89 -5.53 -24.34 -6.61
C SER A 89 -6.01 -23.40 -5.50
N VAL A 90 -5.51 -23.57 -4.28
CA VAL A 90 -5.87 -22.73 -3.13
C VAL A 90 -4.67 -21.90 -2.71
N LEU A 91 -4.84 -20.58 -2.69
CA LEU A 91 -3.87 -19.62 -2.18
C LEU A 91 -4.39 -19.04 -0.86
N VAL A 92 -3.55 -19.09 0.18
CA VAL A 92 -3.86 -18.48 1.47
C VAL A 92 -3.37 -17.04 1.44
N VAL A 93 -4.27 -16.10 1.72
CA VAL A 93 -4.07 -14.66 1.64
C VAL A 93 -4.50 -14.04 2.98
N PRO A 94 -3.62 -14.05 4.00
CA PRO A 94 -3.93 -13.43 5.29
C PRO A 94 -4.35 -11.97 5.09
N GLY A 95 -5.44 -11.54 5.74
CA GLY A 95 -5.96 -10.18 5.61
C GLY A 95 -6.68 -9.87 4.28
N GLY A 96 -6.82 -10.84 3.37
CA GLY A 96 -7.71 -10.72 2.20
C GLY A 96 -7.21 -9.84 1.05
N ASP A 97 -5.97 -9.34 1.10
CA ASP A 97 -5.37 -8.60 -0.02
C ASP A 97 -4.25 -9.43 -0.71
N PRO A 98 -4.47 -9.97 -1.92
CA PRO A 98 -3.45 -10.76 -2.62
C PRO A 98 -2.20 -9.96 -2.97
N ARG A 99 -2.27 -8.63 -3.03
CA ARG A 99 -1.15 -7.72 -3.30
C ARG A 99 -0.14 -7.65 -2.14
N SER A 100 -0.54 -8.04 -0.93
CA SER A 100 0.31 -7.98 0.26
C SER A 100 1.35 -9.11 0.33
N THR A 101 1.12 -10.22 -0.38
CA THR A 101 1.91 -11.46 -0.19
C THR A 101 2.67 -11.83 -1.47
N PRO A 102 4.02 -11.72 -1.49
CA PRO A 102 4.84 -12.03 -2.67
C PRO A 102 4.55 -13.38 -3.33
N GLY A 103 4.44 -14.45 -2.52
CA GLY A 103 4.17 -15.79 -3.02
C GLY A 103 2.79 -15.93 -3.70
N VAL A 104 1.81 -15.13 -3.29
CA VAL A 104 0.46 -15.10 -3.88
C VAL A 104 0.49 -14.36 -5.22
N ILE A 105 1.18 -13.22 -5.29
CA ILE A 105 1.42 -12.46 -6.53
C ILE A 105 2.07 -13.37 -7.57
N ASP A 106 3.17 -14.01 -7.20
CA ASP A 106 3.89 -14.97 -8.05
C ASP A 106 2.99 -16.11 -8.54
N ALA A 107 2.16 -16.67 -7.66
CA ALA A 107 1.25 -17.74 -8.02
C ALA A 107 0.15 -17.30 -8.98
N LEU A 108 -0.44 -16.12 -8.76
CA LEU A 108 -1.47 -15.55 -9.64
C LEU A 108 -0.91 -15.15 -11.00
N ALA A 109 0.27 -14.54 -11.03
CA ALA A 109 0.95 -14.18 -12.28
C ALA A 109 1.31 -15.41 -13.12
N ARG A 110 1.78 -16.50 -12.49
CA ARG A 110 2.09 -17.76 -13.18
C ARG A 110 0.86 -18.52 -13.64
N SER A 111 -0.18 -18.58 -12.82
CA SER A 111 -1.39 -19.36 -13.12
C SER A 111 -2.36 -18.65 -14.09
N ALA A 112 -2.33 -17.31 -14.13
CA ALA A 112 -3.21 -16.48 -14.95
C ALA A 112 -4.67 -16.97 -14.95
N PRO A 113 -5.31 -17.04 -13.77
CA PRO A 113 -6.59 -17.74 -13.62
C PRO A 113 -7.71 -17.05 -14.39
N SER A 114 -8.55 -17.85 -15.05
CA SER A 114 -9.78 -17.38 -15.71
C SER A 114 -10.91 -17.09 -14.72
N SER A 115 -10.82 -17.64 -13.51
CA SER A 115 -11.81 -17.41 -12.45
C SER A 115 -11.17 -17.44 -11.08
N VAL A 116 -11.56 -16.50 -10.22
CA VAL A 116 -11.08 -16.41 -8.83
C VAL A 116 -12.28 -16.42 -7.89
N LEU A 117 -12.30 -17.39 -6.98
CA LEU A 117 -13.26 -17.45 -5.88
C LEU A 117 -12.55 -17.01 -4.60
N ALA A 118 -13.18 -16.16 -3.80
CA ALA A 118 -12.65 -15.77 -2.49
C ALA A 118 -13.60 -16.19 -1.36
N LEU A 119 -13.03 -16.73 -0.28
CA LEU A 119 -13.76 -17.14 0.91
C LEU A 119 -13.61 -16.10 2.01
N GLY A 120 -14.74 -15.55 2.48
CA GLY A 120 -14.78 -14.62 3.61
C GLY A 120 -14.86 -13.15 3.20
N ALA A 121 -15.29 -12.33 4.16
CA ALA A 121 -15.52 -10.89 3.95
C ALA A 121 -14.21 -10.08 3.87
N ASP A 122 -13.09 -10.63 4.31
CA ASP A 122 -11.77 -9.97 4.33
C ASP A 122 -11.32 -9.51 2.92
N PHE A 123 -11.84 -10.15 1.87
CA PHE A 123 -11.52 -9.84 0.48
C PHE A 123 -12.28 -8.62 -0.09
N GLY A 124 -13.23 -8.07 0.67
CA GLY A 124 -14.04 -6.93 0.24
C GLY A 124 -15.12 -7.28 -0.77
N THR A 125 -15.52 -6.30 -1.59
CA THR A 125 -16.52 -6.49 -2.64
C THR A 125 -15.89 -7.14 -3.89
N ASP A 126 -16.71 -7.71 -4.77
CA ASP A 126 -16.24 -8.32 -6.02
C ASP A 126 -15.41 -7.34 -6.86
N GLY A 127 -15.78 -6.05 -6.90
CA GLY A 127 -15.06 -5.01 -7.64
C GLY A 127 -13.67 -4.70 -7.06
N VAL A 128 -13.58 -4.59 -5.72
CA VAL A 128 -12.30 -4.39 -5.02
C VAL A 128 -11.39 -5.59 -5.26
N LEU A 129 -11.92 -6.81 -5.07
CA LEU A 129 -11.15 -8.02 -5.27
C LEU A 129 -10.69 -8.18 -6.72
N ALA A 130 -11.55 -7.87 -7.70
CA ALA A 130 -11.17 -7.92 -9.11
C ALA A 130 -10.01 -6.98 -9.44
N GLY A 131 -10.02 -5.75 -8.90
CA GLY A 131 -8.90 -4.81 -9.03
C GLY A 131 -7.62 -5.38 -8.41
N ARG A 132 -7.69 -5.86 -7.16
CA ARG A 132 -6.53 -6.44 -6.45
C ARG A 132 -5.93 -7.65 -7.17
N VAL A 133 -6.78 -8.55 -7.66
CA VAL A 133 -6.36 -9.73 -8.45
C VAL A 133 -5.74 -9.30 -9.78
N ALA A 134 -6.31 -8.31 -10.47
CA ALA A 134 -5.74 -7.80 -11.71
C ALA A 134 -4.32 -7.26 -11.49
N THR A 135 -4.10 -6.48 -10.43
CA THR A 135 -2.78 -6.00 -10.02
C THR A 135 -1.86 -7.16 -9.66
N ALA A 136 -2.30 -8.11 -8.81
CA ALA A 136 -1.50 -9.27 -8.42
C ALA A 136 -1.10 -10.17 -9.60
N ALA A 137 -1.98 -10.34 -10.58
CA ALA A 137 -1.71 -11.12 -11.78
C ALA A 137 -0.67 -10.49 -12.72
N THR A 138 -0.29 -9.23 -12.52
CA THR A 138 0.84 -8.62 -13.26
C THR A 138 2.19 -9.22 -12.86
N GLY A 139 2.31 -9.75 -11.64
CA GLY A 139 3.58 -10.25 -11.09
C GLY A 139 4.60 -9.16 -10.75
N VAL A 140 4.27 -7.88 -10.98
CA VAL A 140 5.18 -6.76 -10.68
C VAL A 140 5.22 -6.56 -9.18
N GLN A 141 6.41 -6.49 -8.58
CA GLN A 141 6.55 -6.21 -7.15
C GLN A 141 7.26 -4.88 -6.93
N LEU A 142 6.88 -4.20 -5.85
CA LEU A 142 7.57 -3.02 -5.34
C LEU A 142 8.89 -3.40 -4.65
N PRO A 143 9.80 -2.43 -4.44
CA PRO A 143 10.85 -2.55 -3.45
C PRO A 143 10.36 -3.16 -2.12
N GLY A 144 11.16 -4.07 -1.57
CA GLY A 144 10.81 -4.83 -0.37
C GLY A 144 9.78 -5.95 -0.57
N GLY A 145 9.32 -6.19 -1.80
CA GLY A 145 8.36 -7.24 -2.13
C GLY A 145 6.90 -6.81 -2.01
N GLY A 146 6.00 -7.61 -2.57
CA GLY A 146 4.57 -7.29 -2.57
C GLY A 146 4.23 -6.13 -3.50
N GLN A 147 3.00 -5.65 -3.41
CA GLN A 147 2.43 -4.59 -4.26
C GLN A 147 1.71 -3.51 -3.45
N THR A 148 1.76 -3.58 -2.12
CA THR A 148 1.29 -2.54 -1.21
C THR A 148 2.49 -1.76 -0.66
N ILE A 149 2.27 -0.49 -0.33
CA ILE A 149 3.28 0.39 0.28
C ILE A 149 3.46 0.02 1.75
N GLU A 150 2.36 -0.23 2.46
CA GLU A 150 2.34 -0.67 3.85
C GLU A 150 1.38 -1.86 4.01
N PRO A 151 1.40 -2.59 5.15
CA PRO A 151 2.33 -2.50 6.29
C PRO A 151 3.67 -3.20 6.05
N GLY A 152 4.65 -2.92 6.91
CA GLY A 152 5.89 -3.70 7.04
C GLY A 152 7.06 -3.17 6.22
N LYS A 153 6.95 -1.92 5.75
CA LYS A 153 8.05 -1.22 5.08
C LYS A 153 8.36 0.07 5.82
N ARG A 154 9.56 0.60 5.58
CA ARG A 154 9.94 1.93 6.04
C ARG A 154 10.72 2.61 4.94
N TYR A 155 10.24 3.76 4.52
CA TYR A 155 10.84 4.51 3.44
C TYR A 155 11.84 5.51 4.03
N VAL A 156 13.07 5.51 3.53
CA VAL A 156 14.09 6.49 3.92
C VAL A 156 14.52 7.23 2.67
N ALA A 157 14.11 8.49 2.55
CA ALA A 157 14.25 9.27 1.34
C ALA A 157 15.42 10.25 1.39
N LEU A 158 16.14 10.33 0.26
CA LEU A 158 17.05 11.40 -0.06
C LEU A 158 16.29 12.45 -0.89
N TYR A 159 16.17 13.67 -0.38
CA TYR A 159 15.40 14.74 -1.00
C TYR A 159 16.24 15.63 -1.91
N GLY A 160 15.65 16.09 -3.01
CA GLY A 160 16.10 17.27 -3.75
C GLY A 160 15.91 17.16 -5.25
N THR A 161 16.71 17.87 -6.05
CA THR A 161 16.60 17.80 -7.52
C THR A 161 17.96 17.68 -8.21
N PRO A 162 18.13 16.78 -9.19
CA PRO A 162 19.43 16.54 -9.82
C PRO A 162 20.09 17.82 -10.35
N GLY A 163 21.35 18.04 -9.98
CA GLY A 163 22.15 19.17 -10.45
C GLY A 163 21.87 20.51 -9.76
N SER A 164 21.11 20.53 -8.66
CA SER A 164 20.89 21.72 -7.83
C SER A 164 21.23 21.44 -6.36
N PRO A 165 22.50 21.62 -5.94
CA PRO A 165 22.93 21.38 -4.56
C PRO A 165 22.17 22.20 -3.50
N SER A 166 21.67 23.39 -3.87
CA SER A 166 20.91 24.26 -2.97
C SER A 166 19.48 23.80 -2.72
N LEU A 167 19.03 22.72 -3.35
CA LEU A 167 17.65 22.22 -3.26
C LEU A 167 17.61 20.80 -2.67
N GLY A 168 18.58 20.46 -1.83
CA GLY A 168 18.63 19.20 -1.08
C GLY A 168 19.74 18.24 -1.51
N LEU A 169 20.06 17.29 -0.62
CA LEU A 169 21.16 16.34 -0.73
C LEU A 169 21.21 15.55 -2.05
N LEU A 170 20.07 15.32 -2.70
CA LEU A 170 19.99 14.62 -3.99
C LEU A 170 20.73 15.38 -5.10
N GLY A 171 20.72 16.71 -5.06
CA GLY A 171 21.27 17.56 -6.11
C GLY A 171 22.80 17.74 -6.11
N GLU A 172 23.49 17.22 -5.09
CA GLU A 172 24.93 17.44 -4.86
C GLU A 172 25.86 16.55 -5.69
N GLN A 173 25.32 15.49 -6.32
CA GLN A 173 26.12 14.48 -7.01
C GLN A 173 25.46 13.98 -8.31
N ASP A 174 26.17 13.13 -9.06
CA ASP A 174 25.63 12.46 -10.25
C ASP A 174 24.67 11.30 -9.90
N VAL A 175 24.05 10.69 -10.91
CA VAL A 175 23.03 9.64 -10.70
C VAL A 175 23.59 8.42 -9.94
N PRO A 176 24.71 7.79 -10.33
CA PRO A 176 25.25 6.66 -9.57
C PRO A 176 25.57 7.01 -8.10
N ALA A 177 26.17 8.19 -7.86
CA ALA A 177 26.47 8.63 -6.50
C ALA A 177 25.21 8.95 -5.70
N THR A 178 24.15 9.45 -6.34
CA THR A 178 22.84 9.69 -5.70
C THR A 178 22.23 8.39 -5.17
N ILE A 179 22.22 7.33 -5.99
CA ILE A 179 21.71 6.02 -5.58
C ILE A 179 22.54 5.44 -4.42
N ALA A 180 23.87 5.51 -4.51
CA ALA A 180 24.74 5.06 -3.42
C ALA A 180 24.51 5.85 -2.11
N ARG A 181 24.24 7.16 -2.22
CA ARG A 181 23.95 8.03 -1.07
C ARG A 181 22.59 7.70 -0.46
N ALA A 182 21.56 7.43 -1.27
CA ALA A 182 20.25 7.01 -0.79
C ALA A 182 20.34 5.70 0.01
N ASP A 183 21.05 4.68 -0.50
CA ASP A 183 21.30 3.43 0.21
C ASP A 183 22.06 3.66 1.53
N ALA A 184 23.11 4.48 1.50
CA ALA A 184 23.90 4.80 2.69
C ALA A 184 23.07 5.52 3.77
N MET A 185 22.15 6.40 3.38
CA MET A 185 21.24 7.09 4.29
C MET A 185 20.23 6.13 4.92
N ALA A 186 19.73 5.17 4.14
CA ALA A 186 18.78 4.17 4.60
C ALA A 186 19.43 3.08 5.48
N ALA A 187 20.70 2.76 5.26
CA ALA A 187 21.37 1.61 5.87
C ALA A 187 21.28 1.54 7.42
N PRO A 188 21.44 2.63 8.20
CA PRO A 188 21.33 2.59 9.65
C PRO A 188 19.97 2.11 10.15
N TYR A 189 18.89 2.43 9.43
CA TYR A 189 17.52 2.08 9.84
C TYR A 189 17.27 0.57 9.83
N ARG A 190 18.02 -0.20 9.02
CA ARG A 190 17.85 -1.67 8.90
C ARG A 190 18.04 -2.42 10.22
N ALA A 191 18.84 -1.86 11.13
CA ALA A 191 19.06 -2.43 12.46
C ALA A 191 18.11 -1.88 13.54
N LEU A 192 17.32 -0.85 13.20
CA LEU A 192 16.48 -0.10 14.13
C LEU A 192 14.99 -0.44 14.01
N THR A 193 14.60 -1.22 13.01
CA THR A 193 13.22 -1.63 12.80
C THR A 193 13.10 -3.07 12.27
N PRO A 194 12.01 -3.79 12.60
CA PRO A 194 11.66 -5.04 11.93
C PRO A 194 11.14 -4.85 10.49
N ASP A 195 10.76 -3.63 10.10
CA ASP A 195 10.24 -3.34 8.77
C ASP A 195 11.33 -3.43 7.70
N VAL A 196 10.94 -3.75 6.46
CA VAL A 196 11.87 -3.73 5.34
C VAL A 196 12.17 -2.27 4.98
N VAL A 197 13.42 -1.85 5.19
CA VAL A 197 13.86 -0.50 4.88
C VAL A 197 14.09 -0.34 3.38
N ILE A 198 13.39 0.63 2.79
CA ILE A 198 13.40 0.95 1.36
C ILE A 198 14.12 2.29 1.16
N PRO A 199 15.32 2.30 0.55
CA PRO A 199 15.91 3.54 0.10
C PRO A 199 14.97 4.21 -0.91
N THR A 200 14.82 5.52 -0.80
CA THR A 200 13.90 6.29 -1.62
C THR A 200 14.60 7.54 -2.15
N VAL A 201 14.26 7.95 -3.36
CA VAL A 201 14.65 9.26 -3.90
C VAL A 201 13.41 10.12 -4.10
N GLU A 202 13.37 11.25 -3.41
CA GLU A 202 12.29 12.22 -3.54
C GLU A 202 12.78 13.38 -4.42
N ILE A 203 12.28 13.44 -5.65
CA ILE A 203 12.79 14.29 -6.72
C ILE A 203 11.84 15.47 -6.90
N ILE A 204 12.31 16.70 -6.65
CA ILE A 204 11.57 17.90 -7.01
C ILE A 204 11.50 17.99 -8.53
N ALA A 205 10.33 17.65 -9.08
CA ALA A 205 10.06 17.57 -10.51
C ALA A 205 9.64 18.93 -11.05
N THR A 206 8.92 19.73 -10.27
CA THR A 206 8.59 21.12 -10.58
C THR A 206 9.11 22.01 -9.46
N VAL A 207 9.96 22.97 -9.80
CA VAL A 207 10.69 23.78 -8.81
C VAL A 207 10.09 25.17 -8.75
N ALA A 208 9.73 25.63 -7.55
CA ALA A 208 9.26 26.99 -7.33
C ALA A 208 10.27 28.03 -7.86
N SER A 209 9.78 28.97 -8.66
CA SER A 209 10.61 29.93 -9.39
C SER A 209 10.42 31.35 -8.87
N GLY A 210 11.52 32.06 -8.61
CA GLY A 210 11.46 33.48 -8.22
C GLY A 210 10.88 34.41 -9.30
N GLY A 211 10.72 33.92 -10.54
CA GLY A 211 10.09 34.64 -11.65
C GLY A 211 9.08 33.78 -12.40
N PRO A 212 8.29 34.40 -13.31
CA PRO A 212 7.13 33.76 -13.94
C PRO A 212 7.42 32.54 -14.82
N GLY A 213 8.66 32.29 -15.22
CA GLY A 213 8.95 31.23 -16.19
C GLY A 213 8.35 31.52 -17.57
N ALA A 214 8.29 30.49 -18.43
CA ALA A 214 7.80 30.64 -19.80
C ALA A 214 6.26 30.68 -19.91
N ASP A 215 5.57 30.04 -18.98
CA ASP A 215 4.10 29.93 -18.96
C ASP A 215 3.42 30.83 -17.92
N GLY A 216 4.22 31.59 -17.15
CA GLY A 216 3.72 32.57 -16.20
C GLY A 216 3.36 31.98 -14.84
N ASN A 217 3.57 30.68 -14.60
CA ASN A 217 3.05 29.99 -13.43
C ASN A 217 4.00 30.05 -12.21
N TYR A 218 5.22 30.57 -12.32
CA TYR A 218 6.22 30.62 -11.22
C TYR A 218 6.64 29.24 -10.68
N SER A 219 6.62 28.23 -11.53
CA SER A 219 7.15 26.89 -11.34
C SER A 219 7.96 26.52 -12.58
N ASN A 220 9.15 25.96 -12.38
CA ASN A 220 10.00 25.47 -13.47
C ASN A 220 9.84 23.95 -13.56
N GLU A 221 9.10 23.47 -14.55
CA GLU A 221 8.89 22.04 -14.77
C GLU A 221 10.11 21.40 -15.43
N ARG A 222 10.62 20.34 -14.81
CA ARG A 222 11.67 19.54 -15.42
C ARG A 222 11.09 18.63 -16.49
N PRO A 223 11.67 18.56 -17.70
CA PRO A 223 11.23 17.61 -18.70
C PRO A 223 11.36 16.17 -18.19
N VAL A 224 10.36 15.32 -18.49
CA VAL A 224 10.36 13.88 -18.13
C VAL A 224 11.67 13.20 -18.54
N ALA A 225 12.16 13.49 -19.75
CA ALA A 225 13.42 12.93 -20.26
C ALA A 225 14.64 13.27 -19.39
N SER A 226 14.62 14.38 -18.67
CA SER A 226 15.71 14.78 -17.76
C SER A 226 15.67 14.04 -16.42
N LEU A 227 14.47 13.60 -15.99
CA LEU A 227 14.27 12.85 -14.75
C LEU A 227 14.49 11.34 -14.95
N ARG A 228 14.18 10.86 -16.16
CA ARG A 228 14.18 9.45 -16.52
C ARG A 228 15.48 8.68 -16.14
N PRO A 229 16.69 9.22 -16.33
CA PRO A 229 17.91 8.50 -15.95
C PRO A 229 17.99 8.18 -14.45
N LEU A 230 17.59 9.10 -13.57
CA LEU A 230 17.58 8.87 -12.14
C LEU A 230 16.46 7.88 -11.74
N VAL A 231 15.28 8.03 -12.33
CA VAL A 231 14.14 7.12 -12.08
C VAL A 231 14.50 5.68 -12.46
N ASP A 232 15.09 5.47 -13.64
CA ASP A 232 15.49 4.13 -14.10
C ASP A 232 16.62 3.55 -13.23
N ALA A 233 17.56 4.39 -12.77
CA ALA A 233 18.65 3.96 -11.88
C ALA A 233 18.14 3.56 -10.48
N ALA A 234 17.23 4.35 -9.89
CA ALA A 234 16.59 4.06 -8.62
C ALA A 234 15.84 2.72 -8.69
N ARG A 235 15.02 2.55 -9.73
CA ARG A 235 14.33 1.28 -10.00
C ARG A 235 15.28 0.09 -10.10
N ALA A 236 16.38 0.24 -10.83
CA ALA A 236 17.35 -0.83 -11.01
C ALA A 236 18.06 -1.21 -9.69
N ALA A 237 18.21 -0.25 -8.77
CA ALA A 237 18.77 -0.46 -7.43
C ALA A 237 17.76 -1.06 -6.45
N GLY A 238 16.46 -1.07 -6.79
CA GLY A 238 15.40 -1.47 -5.88
C GLY A 238 14.99 -0.35 -4.91
N ASP A 239 15.21 0.90 -5.29
CA ASP A 239 14.77 2.08 -4.55
C ASP A 239 13.34 2.46 -4.97
N TYR A 240 12.64 3.19 -4.11
CA TYR A 240 11.37 3.84 -4.47
C TYR A 240 11.60 5.27 -4.96
N VAL A 241 10.73 5.78 -5.82
CA VAL A 241 10.81 7.16 -6.31
C VAL A 241 9.56 7.92 -5.89
N VAL A 242 9.71 9.15 -5.44
CA VAL A 242 8.60 10.09 -5.22
C VAL A 242 8.86 11.34 -6.06
N LEU A 243 7.91 11.76 -6.88
CA LEU A 243 8.00 13.01 -7.63
C LEU A 243 7.34 14.12 -6.82
N ASP A 244 8.09 15.13 -6.43
CA ASP A 244 7.61 16.28 -5.67
C ASP A 244 7.22 17.42 -6.63
N LEU A 245 6.05 18.02 -6.39
CA LEU A 245 5.53 19.14 -7.14
C LEU A 245 5.48 20.41 -6.27
N GLN A 246 6.17 21.46 -6.71
CA GLN A 246 6.04 22.82 -6.17
C GLN A 246 5.26 23.68 -7.17
N PRO A 247 3.98 24.02 -6.90
CA PRO A 247 3.05 24.26 -8.00
C PRO A 247 2.95 25.71 -8.47
N GLY A 248 3.58 26.66 -7.78
CA GLY A 248 3.46 28.07 -8.14
C GLY A 248 1.99 28.50 -8.23
N ARG A 249 1.59 29.08 -9.36
CA ARG A 249 0.23 29.57 -9.63
C ARG A 249 -0.67 28.56 -10.37
N THR A 250 -0.18 27.37 -10.72
CA THR A 250 -0.99 26.34 -11.42
C THR A 250 -1.46 25.25 -10.47
N ASP A 251 -2.63 24.65 -10.67
CA ASP A 251 -3.10 23.56 -9.81
C ASP A 251 -2.21 22.29 -9.89
N PHE A 252 -2.21 21.48 -8.83
CA PHE A 252 -1.41 20.26 -8.76
C PHE A 252 -1.79 19.22 -9.81
N LEU A 253 -3.08 19.09 -10.14
CA LEU A 253 -3.55 18.08 -11.09
C LEU A 253 -3.00 18.37 -12.49
N THR A 254 -2.95 19.65 -12.87
CA THR A 254 -2.35 20.11 -14.12
C THR A 254 -0.87 19.71 -14.19
N GLN A 255 -0.08 19.92 -13.13
CA GLN A 255 1.33 19.53 -13.11
C GLN A 255 1.53 18.01 -13.05
N ALA A 256 0.79 17.29 -12.20
CA ALA A 256 0.89 15.84 -12.06
C ALA A 256 0.65 15.13 -13.41
N ARG A 257 -0.28 15.63 -14.23
CA ARG A 257 -0.54 15.09 -15.57
C ARG A 257 0.65 15.23 -16.53
N GLN A 258 1.54 16.21 -16.34
CA GLN A 258 2.76 16.33 -17.14
C GLN A 258 3.71 15.15 -16.91
N TYR A 259 3.67 14.54 -15.72
CA TYR A 259 4.50 13.40 -15.31
C TYR A 259 3.78 12.05 -15.41
N THR A 260 2.65 11.97 -16.12
CA THR A 260 1.87 10.72 -16.30
C THR A 260 2.74 9.56 -16.80
N GLU A 261 3.74 9.81 -17.65
CA GLU A 261 4.66 8.78 -18.12
C GLU A 261 5.44 8.12 -16.97
N LEU A 262 5.97 8.93 -16.05
CA LEU A 262 6.73 8.43 -14.90
C LEU A 262 5.81 7.83 -13.84
N LEU A 263 4.67 8.47 -13.55
CA LEU A 263 3.67 7.96 -12.60
C LEU A 263 3.03 6.63 -13.05
N ALA A 264 3.10 6.32 -14.35
CA ALA A 264 2.70 5.02 -14.90
C ALA A 264 3.72 3.90 -14.68
N LEU A 265 4.92 4.18 -14.15
CA LEU A 265 5.88 3.17 -13.71
C LEU A 265 5.49 2.66 -12.32
N PRO A 266 5.63 1.37 -11.98
CA PRO A 266 5.11 0.78 -10.73
C PRO A 266 5.58 1.45 -9.43
N ASP A 267 6.85 1.83 -9.38
CA ASP A 267 7.65 2.21 -8.22
C ASP A 267 7.87 3.73 -8.09
N VAL A 268 6.98 4.51 -8.73
CA VAL A 268 6.98 5.98 -8.70
C VAL A 268 5.70 6.49 -8.03
N GLY A 269 5.84 7.14 -6.87
CA GLY A 269 4.79 7.89 -6.17
C GLY A 269 4.82 9.40 -6.48
N LEU A 270 3.97 10.14 -5.79
CA LEU A 270 3.77 11.58 -5.97
C LEU A 270 3.79 12.29 -4.61
N ALA A 271 4.49 13.40 -4.50
CA ALA A 271 4.43 14.33 -3.38
C ALA A 271 3.82 15.65 -3.86
N LEU A 272 2.96 16.23 -3.01
CA LEU A 272 2.36 17.54 -3.20
C LEU A 272 2.95 18.47 -2.15
N ASP A 273 3.46 19.62 -2.58
CA ASP A 273 4.06 20.61 -1.69
C ASP A 273 3.25 21.93 -1.68
N PRO A 274 2.21 22.04 -0.81
CA PRO A 274 1.30 23.19 -0.78
C PRO A 274 1.98 24.51 -0.41
N GLU A 275 3.15 24.49 0.24
CA GLU A 275 3.82 25.72 0.67
C GLU A 275 4.19 26.61 -0.51
N TRP A 276 4.37 26.01 -1.70
CA TRP A 276 4.74 26.70 -2.93
C TRP A 276 3.54 27.11 -3.79
N ARG A 277 2.31 26.99 -3.29
CA ARG A 277 1.14 27.57 -3.94
C ARG A 277 1.17 29.10 -3.85
N LEU A 278 1.02 29.77 -4.99
CA LEU A 278 0.85 31.20 -5.13
C LEU A 278 -0.55 31.54 -5.63
N GLY A 279 -1.14 32.58 -5.04
CA GLY A 279 -2.25 33.32 -5.63
C GLY A 279 -1.82 34.23 -6.79
N PRO A 280 -2.78 34.88 -7.49
CA PRO A 280 -2.53 35.61 -8.74
C PRO A 280 -1.45 36.69 -8.68
N ASP A 281 -1.33 37.39 -7.55
CA ASP A 281 -0.36 38.50 -7.37
C ASP A 281 0.76 38.16 -6.37
N GLN A 282 0.79 36.92 -5.88
CA GLN A 282 1.77 36.48 -4.91
C GLN A 282 3.09 36.09 -5.58
N VAL A 283 4.17 36.15 -4.81
CA VAL A 283 5.51 35.65 -5.16
C VAL A 283 6.05 34.83 -4.00
N HIS A 284 6.94 33.88 -4.27
CA HIS A 284 7.50 32.99 -3.24
C HIS A 284 8.27 33.74 -2.15
N LEU A 285 8.43 33.09 -0.99
CA LEU A 285 9.18 33.58 0.18
C LEU A 285 8.61 34.86 0.83
N ARG A 286 7.36 35.21 0.54
CA ARG A 286 6.61 36.32 1.18
C ARG A 286 5.45 35.85 2.04
N GLN A 287 4.97 34.64 1.76
CA GLN A 287 3.92 33.94 2.48
C GLN A 287 4.15 32.45 2.30
N ILE A 288 3.52 31.65 3.17
CA ILE A 288 3.39 30.20 2.98
C ILE A 288 2.14 29.98 2.11
N GLY A 289 2.26 29.14 1.09
CA GLY A 289 1.16 28.74 0.24
C GLY A 289 0.11 27.89 0.95
N SER A 290 -1.05 27.76 0.32
CA SER A 290 -2.16 26.99 0.86
C SER A 290 -3.01 26.41 -0.26
N VAL A 291 -3.35 25.13 -0.17
CA VAL A 291 -4.14 24.39 -1.15
C VAL A 291 -5.31 23.72 -0.46
N SER A 292 -6.52 23.85 -1.00
CA SER A 292 -7.70 23.20 -0.40
C SER A 292 -7.58 21.67 -0.45
N VAL A 293 -8.11 20.99 0.57
CA VAL A 293 -8.23 19.52 0.56
C VAL A 293 -8.95 18.97 -0.67
N ASP A 294 -9.86 19.76 -1.27
CA ASP A 294 -10.61 19.34 -2.46
C ASP A 294 -9.70 19.21 -3.71
N GLU A 295 -8.66 20.06 -3.81
CA GLU A 295 -7.64 19.93 -4.85
C GLU A 295 -6.77 18.68 -4.60
N VAL A 296 -6.36 18.44 -3.36
CA VAL A 296 -5.60 17.24 -2.97
C VAL A 296 -6.39 15.96 -3.29
N ASN A 297 -7.68 15.92 -2.92
CA ASN A 297 -8.57 14.81 -3.24
C ASN A 297 -8.77 14.65 -4.76
N GLY A 298 -8.79 15.75 -5.53
CA GLY A 298 -8.82 15.71 -6.98
C GLY A 298 -7.59 15.03 -7.60
N VAL A 299 -6.40 15.29 -7.04
CA VAL A 299 -5.17 14.59 -7.44
C VAL A 299 -5.19 13.13 -7.02
N ALA A 300 -5.62 12.83 -5.78
CA ALA A 300 -5.75 11.47 -5.27
C ALA A 300 -6.68 10.62 -6.15
N ALA A 301 -7.86 11.12 -6.48
CA ALA A 301 -8.81 10.43 -7.36
C ALA A 301 -8.20 10.14 -8.74
N TRP A 302 -7.53 11.14 -9.33
CA TRP A 302 -6.87 10.96 -10.63
C TRP A 302 -5.71 9.94 -10.59
N LEU A 303 -4.88 9.97 -9.56
CA LEU A 303 -3.76 9.03 -9.40
C LEU A 303 -4.26 7.61 -9.13
N ALA A 304 -5.34 7.47 -8.34
CA ALA A 304 -6.02 6.19 -8.11
C ALA A 304 -6.58 5.62 -9.43
N ASP A 305 -7.24 6.44 -10.25
CA ASP A 305 -7.74 6.03 -11.55
C ASP A 305 -6.63 5.60 -12.52
N LEU A 306 -5.53 6.35 -12.57
CA LEU A 306 -4.35 5.98 -13.36
C LEU A 306 -3.78 4.62 -12.92
N THR A 307 -3.67 4.42 -11.61
CA THR A 307 -3.14 3.20 -10.99
C THR A 307 -4.02 2.00 -11.29
N ARG A 308 -5.34 2.13 -11.10
CA ARG A 308 -6.34 1.10 -11.38
C ARG A 308 -6.38 0.74 -12.87
N ALA A 309 -6.44 1.73 -13.75
CA ALA A 309 -6.53 1.53 -15.19
C ALA A 309 -5.31 0.79 -15.77
N ARG A 310 -4.17 0.86 -15.08
CA ARG A 310 -2.92 0.21 -15.48
C ARG A 310 -2.58 -1.03 -14.64
N ALA A 311 -3.47 -1.44 -13.73
CA ALA A 311 -3.24 -2.54 -12.77
C ALA A 311 -1.88 -2.40 -12.06
N LEU A 312 -1.52 -1.17 -11.69
CA LEU A 312 -0.25 -0.88 -11.01
C LEU A 312 -0.31 -1.28 -9.54
N PRO A 313 0.85 -1.58 -8.91
CA PRO A 313 0.96 -1.61 -7.47
C PRO A 313 0.49 -0.31 -6.82
N GLN A 314 0.18 -0.37 -5.54
CA GLN A 314 -0.27 0.78 -4.75
C GLN A 314 0.77 1.92 -4.84
N LYS A 315 0.29 3.16 -4.97
CA LYS A 315 1.12 4.35 -5.05
C LYS A 315 1.22 5.06 -3.72
N LEU A 316 2.41 5.51 -3.37
CA LEU A 316 2.58 6.48 -2.30
C LEU A 316 2.14 7.87 -2.81
N LEU A 317 1.20 8.48 -2.12
CA LEU A 317 0.84 9.89 -2.26
C LEU A 317 1.24 10.62 -0.97
N VAL A 318 2.21 11.52 -1.06
CA VAL A 318 2.72 12.31 0.06
C VAL A 318 2.10 13.71 -0.01
N VAL A 319 1.63 14.21 1.13
CA VAL A 319 1.20 15.61 1.29
C VAL A 319 2.14 16.25 2.30
N HIS A 320 2.99 17.18 1.85
CA HIS A 320 3.89 17.92 2.74
C HIS A 320 3.11 18.96 3.54
N GLU A 321 3.36 19.01 4.84
CA GLU A 321 2.73 19.97 5.73
C GLU A 321 3.61 20.26 6.96
N PHE A 322 3.74 21.52 7.33
CA PHE A 322 4.34 21.92 8.63
C PHE A 322 3.47 22.93 9.39
N SER A 323 2.27 23.21 8.88
CA SER A 323 1.27 24.08 9.49
C SER A 323 -0.12 23.71 8.99
N VAL A 324 -1.10 23.61 9.89
CA VAL A 324 -2.51 23.27 9.58
C VAL A 324 -3.19 24.19 8.56
N GLY A 325 -2.60 25.37 8.29
CA GLY A 325 -3.10 26.31 7.30
C GLY A 325 -2.70 25.97 5.86
N MET A 326 -1.78 25.04 5.65
CA MET A 326 -1.31 24.65 4.31
C MET A 326 -2.35 23.83 3.56
N VAL A 327 -3.11 22.99 4.26
CA VAL A 327 -4.22 22.23 3.67
C VAL A 327 -5.52 22.42 4.45
N PRO A 328 -6.24 23.54 4.22
CA PRO A 328 -7.51 23.78 4.88
C PRO A 328 -8.52 22.65 4.61
N GLY A 329 -9.10 22.11 5.69
CA GLY A 329 -10.05 20.99 5.64
C GLY A 329 -9.40 19.61 5.57
N ILE A 330 -8.15 19.47 6.02
CA ILE A 330 -7.39 18.20 5.99
C ILE A 330 -8.13 17.01 6.62
N ASP A 331 -9.08 17.23 7.55
CA ASP A 331 -9.95 16.21 8.14
C ASP A 331 -10.86 15.50 7.11
N ARG A 332 -11.04 16.10 5.92
CA ARG A 332 -11.79 15.55 4.79
C ARG A 332 -10.89 14.90 3.72
N LEU A 333 -9.60 14.72 3.99
CA LEU A 333 -8.69 14.04 3.07
C LEU A 333 -9.18 12.61 2.83
N ASP A 334 -9.38 12.25 1.56
CA ASP A 334 -9.91 10.95 1.16
C ASP A 334 -8.78 9.91 1.15
N THR A 335 -8.80 9.02 2.15
CA THR A 335 -7.87 7.90 2.30
C THR A 335 -8.48 6.56 1.88
N SER A 336 -9.63 6.58 1.19
CA SER A 336 -10.40 5.36 0.85
C SER A 336 -9.96 4.68 -0.44
N HIS A 337 -9.10 5.31 -1.24
CA HIS A 337 -8.58 4.74 -2.49
C HIS A 337 -7.68 3.53 -2.22
N ASP A 338 -8.12 2.34 -2.60
CA ASP A 338 -7.37 1.08 -2.45
C ASP A 338 -6.07 1.06 -3.28
N GLU A 339 -5.95 1.96 -4.25
CA GLU A 339 -4.79 2.17 -5.11
C GLU A 339 -3.71 3.03 -4.48
N LEU A 340 -4.02 3.77 -3.41
CA LEU A 340 -3.10 4.75 -2.82
C LEU A 340 -2.78 4.41 -1.37
N ALA A 341 -1.55 4.70 -0.97
CA ALA A 341 -1.17 4.93 0.42
C ALA A 341 -0.95 6.44 0.57
N VAL A 342 -1.87 7.11 1.28
CA VAL A 342 -1.87 8.57 1.45
C VAL A 342 -1.24 8.93 2.79
N LEU A 343 -0.08 9.57 2.77
CA LEU A 343 0.69 9.94 3.94
C LEU A 343 0.79 11.47 4.07
N ILE A 344 0.69 11.97 5.29
CA ILE A 344 1.08 13.36 5.61
C ILE A 344 2.53 13.34 6.09
N HIS A 345 3.36 14.17 5.48
CA HIS A 345 4.79 14.29 5.80
C HIS A 345 5.06 15.63 6.48
N VAL A 346 5.56 15.56 7.72
CA VAL A 346 5.84 16.73 8.54
C VAL A 346 7.14 17.38 8.07
N ASP A 347 6.99 18.41 7.23
CA ASP A 347 8.05 19.07 6.46
C ASP A 347 8.49 20.40 7.10
N GLY A 348 8.65 20.41 8.42
CA GLY A 348 8.99 21.61 9.19
C GLY A 348 10.38 21.50 9.80
N GLN A 349 11.22 22.52 9.62
CA GLN A 349 12.56 22.59 10.21
C GLN A 349 12.56 23.31 11.57
N GLY A 350 13.58 23.05 12.39
CA GLY A 350 13.86 23.84 13.58
C GLY A 350 14.28 23.03 14.79
N ALA A 351 14.07 23.60 15.98
CA ALA A 351 14.40 22.91 17.23
C ALA A 351 13.47 21.70 17.45
N GLN A 352 14.02 20.62 18.00
CA GLN A 352 13.27 19.37 18.19
C GLN A 352 11.96 19.50 18.99
N PRO A 353 11.86 20.35 20.04
CA PRO A 353 10.58 20.61 20.70
C PRO A 353 9.51 21.21 19.78
N ASP A 354 9.90 22.13 18.88
CA ASP A 354 8.97 22.78 17.95
C ASP A 354 8.49 21.76 16.91
N LYS A 355 9.40 20.96 16.35
CA LYS A 355 9.05 19.87 15.43
C LYS A 355 8.13 18.83 16.07
N ALA A 356 8.41 18.43 17.31
CA ALA A 356 7.53 17.53 18.06
C ALA A 356 6.14 18.15 18.30
N GLY A 357 6.07 19.46 18.54
CA GLY A 357 4.82 20.21 18.64
C GLY A 357 4.03 20.22 17.32
N THR A 358 4.70 20.49 16.20
CA THR A 358 4.10 20.43 14.85
C THR A 358 3.60 19.03 14.54
N TRP A 359 4.42 17.99 14.78
CA TRP A 359 4.04 16.59 14.63
C TRP A 359 2.76 16.23 15.39
N ALA A 360 2.68 16.60 16.68
CA ALA A 360 1.50 16.35 17.49
C ALA A 360 0.26 17.10 16.97
N THR A 361 0.45 18.35 16.54
CA THR A 361 -0.64 19.23 16.06
C THR A 361 -1.22 18.72 14.75
N LEU A 362 -0.38 18.41 13.76
CA LEU A 362 -0.83 17.92 12.45
C LEU A 362 -1.54 16.56 12.60
N ARG A 363 -0.99 15.66 13.43
CA ARG A 363 -1.63 14.36 13.72
C ARG A 363 -3.01 14.50 14.36
N ALA A 364 -3.18 15.47 15.25
CA ALA A 364 -4.48 15.75 15.83
C ALA A 364 -5.49 16.32 14.81
N SER A 365 -5.01 17.03 13.78
CA SER A 365 -5.86 17.64 12.74
C SER A 365 -6.35 16.66 11.67
N ALA A 366 -5.63 15.56 11.44
CA ALA A 366 -5.94 14.56 10.42
C ALA A 366 -6.05 13.13 11.00
N PRO A 367 -6.99 12.87 11.93
CA PRO A 367 -7.09 11.59 12.64
C PRO A 367 -7.41 10.38 11.75
N GLN A 368 -7.92 10.61 10.54
CA GLN A 368 -8.20 9.57 9.54
C GLN A 368 -6.94 9.11 8.78
N VAL A 369 -5.85 9.88 8.84
CA VAL A 369 -4.58 9.54 8.18
C VAL A 369 -3.80 8.56 9.05
N ARG A 370 -3.53 7.39 8.48
CA ARG A 370 -2.87 6.29 9.19
C ARG A 370 -1.35 6.37 9.11
N TRP A 371 -0.83 6.89 8.02
CA TRP A 371 0.61 6.89 7.71
C TRP A 371 1.18 8.29 7.80
N TRP A 372 2.35 8.40 8.42
CA TRP A 372 2.96 9.67 8.77
C TRP A 372 4.44 9.67 8.47
N GLY A 373 4.92 10.78 7.95
CA GLY A 373 6.34 10.94 7.65
C GLY A 373 6.96 12.13 8.37
N TRP A 374 8.27 12.08 8.53
CA TRP A 374 9.08 13.06 9.26
C TRP A 374 10.29 13.46 8.43
N LYS A 375 10.49 14.76 8.23
CA LYS A 375 11.69 15.26 7.56
C LYS A 375 12.76 15.66 8.57
N ASN A 376 14.01 15.29 8.31
CA ASN A 376 15.19 15.79 9.01
C ASN A 376 15.93 16.76 8.08
N PHE A 377 16.20 17.97 8.57
CA PHE A 377 16.94 18.99 7.84
C PHE A 377 18.38 19.02 8.35
N VAL A 378 19.34 18.69 7.50
CA VAL A 378 20.73 18.47 7.93
C VAL A 378 21.36 19.73 8.51
N ASP A 379 21.10 20.89 7.90
CA ASP A 379 21.71 22.16 8.28
C ASP A 379 20.80 23.03 9.14
N GLU A 380 19.49 22.85 9.10
CA GLU A 380 18.52 23.71 9.79
C GLU A 380 18.02 23.15 11.13
N ASP A 381 18.09 21.83 11.32
CA ASP A 381 17.74 21.22 12.61
C ASP A 381 18.97 21.23 13.54
N HIS A 382 18.81 21.85 14.71
CA HIS A 382 19.91 22.01 15.66
C HIS A 382 19.51 21.61 17.11
N PRO A 383 19.95 20.43 17.59
CA PRO A 383 20.55 19.33 16.80
C PRO A 383 19.51 18.62 15.92
N MET A 384 19.92 18.11 14.76
CA MET A 384 19.15 17.14 13.98
C MET A 384 19.06 15.80 14.74
N LEU A 385 17.94 15.09 14.62
CA LEU A 385 17.84 13.73 15.15
C LEU A 385 18.72 12.77 14.35
N ASP A 386 19.46 11.92 15.04
CA ASP A 386 20.10 10.77 14.41
C ASP A 386 19.06 9.67 14.05
N PRO A 387 19.42 8.61 13.30
CA PRO A 387 18.49 7.53 12.98
C PRO A 387 17.86 6.84 14.20
N THR A 388 18.62 6.67 15.29
CA THR A 388 18.11 6.04 16.52
C THR A 388 17.04 6.91 17.17
N GLN A 389 17.30 8.21 17.26
CA GLN A 389 16.36 9.20 17.79
C GLN A 389 15.14 9.39 16.88
N THR A 390 15.32 9.36 15.56
CA THR A 390 14.21 9.45 14.60
C THR A 390 13.26 8.26 14.76
N CYS A 391 13.78 7.04 14.95
CA CYS A 391 12.95 5.87 15.26
C CYS A 391 12.21 5.95 16.61
N GLN A 392 12.61 6.85 17.50
CA GLN A 392 11.95 7.11 18.79
C GLN A 392 10.83 8.14 18.72
N VAL A 393 10.68 8.89 17.61
CA VAL A 393 9.49 9.71 17.37
C VAL A 393 8.25 8.80 17.43
N GLN A 394 7.18 9.25 18.10
CA GLN A 394 5.99 8.43 18.34
C GLN A 394 4.72 9.01 17.70
N PRO A 395 3.97 8.21 16.93
CA PRO A 395 4.32 6.88 16.42
C PRO A 395 5.58 6.98 15.53
N THR A 396 6.28 5.86 15.38
CA THR A 396 7.46 5.81 14.52
C THR A 396 7.07 6.18 13.08
N PRO A 397 7.74 7.16 12.43
CA PRO A 397 7.41 7.57 11.08
C PRO A 397 7.55 6.43 10.06
N ASP A 398 6.65 6.38 9.08
CA ASP A 398 6.64 5.43 7.96
C ASP A 398 7.58 5.89 6.83
N LEU A 399 7.66 7.21 6.62
CA LEU A 399 8.59 7.89 5.73
C LEU A 399 9.53 8.78 6.55
N VAL A 400 10.83 8.62 6.38
CA VAL A 400 11.83 9.56 6.90
C VAL A 400 12.58 10.18 5.73
N THR A 401 12.49 11.49 5.58
CA THR A 401 13.19 12.20 4.51
C THR A 401 14.37 13.00 5.07
N TYR A 402 15.51 13.00 4.37
CA TYR A 402 16.67 13.84 4.67
C TYR A 402 16.85 14.89 3.58
N GLN A 403 16.89 16.15 3.99
CA GLN A 403 17.06 17.32 3.13
C GLN A 403 18.34 18.08 3.45
#